data_AF-A0A6M5YVS5-F1
#
_entry.id   AF-A0A6M5YVS5-F1
#
_cell.length_a   1.000
_cell.length_b   1.000
_cell.length_c   1.000
_cell.angle_alpha   90.00
_cell.angle_beta   90.00
_cell.angle_gamma   90.00
#
_symmetry.space_group_name_H-M   'P 1'
#
loop_
_entity.id
_entity.type
_entity.pdbx_description
1 polymer ?
#
loop_
_entity_poly.entity_id
_entity_poly.type
_entity_poly.pdbx_seq_one_letter_code
_entity_poly.pdbx_strand_id
1 'polypeptide(L)'
;MNGFFVEASPRTSRVREFRAAAGLYALALGVRLAYLFAVVHPAPLVGDEPDFFDPAANLVAGRGYSMVPQQSPDGVMHPTANRPPGPAVVLAGAFAVFGPSVLVARLTCALAASAAAPLVYAVTKRIGGGPRPRSAPARWRAFTRRGSTIP
;
A
#
# COMPACT_ATOMS: atom_id res chain seq x y z
N MET A 1 27.09 44.14 -3.61
CA MET A 1 27.34 42.67 -3.68
C MET A 1 25.99 42.00 -3.78
N ASN A 2 25.58 41.64 -4.99
CA ASN A 2 24.25 41.09 -5.27
C ASN A 2 24.23 39.60 -4.94
N GLY A 3 23.54 39.24 -3.86
CA GLY A 3 23.22 37.85 -3.54
C GLY A 3 22.18 37.33 -4.51
N PHE A 4 22.62 36.61 -5.54
CA PHE A 4 21.75 35.76 -6.35
C PHE A 4 21.23 34.62 -5.46
N PHE A 5 20.08 34.84 -4.81
CA PHE A 5 19.24 33.75 -4.32
C PHE A 5 18.75 33.00 -5.56
N VAL A 6 19.42 31.91 -5.91
CA VAL A 6 18.92 30.95 -6.87
C VAL A 6 17.71 30.27 -6.24
N GLU A 7 16.54 30.87 -6.42
CA GLU A 7 15.26 30.22 -6.16
C GLU A 7 15.22 28.95 -7.02
N ALA A 8 15.40 27.80 -6.37
CA ALA A 8 15.28 26.52 -7.04
C ALA A 8 13.89 26.46 -7.70
N SER A 9 13.87 26.37 -9.03
CA SER A 9 12.61 26.43 -9.78
C SER A 9 11.61 25.38 -9.26
N PRO A 10 10.31 25.70 -9.16
CA PRO A 10 9.30 24.75 -8.68
C PRO A 10 9.19 23.45 -9.51
N ARG A 11 9.82 23.39 -10.69
CA ARG A 11 9.86 22.20 -11.55
C ARG A 11 10.90 21.17 -11.09
N THR A 12 12.08 21.61 -10.61
CA THR A 12 13.15 20.69 -10.20
C THR A 12 12.82 19.94 -8.90
N SER A 13 12.03 20.54 -8.00
CA SER A 13 11.53 19.87 -6.79
C SER A 13 10.57 18.72 -7.13
N ARG A 14 9.59 18.94 -8.01
CA ARG A 14 8.62 17.91 -8.41
C ARG A 14 9.27 16.69 -9.04
N VAL A 15 10.26 16.89 -9.92
CA VAL A 15 10.97 15.77 -10.57
C VAL A 15 11.71 14.92 -9.55
N ARG A 16 12.40 15.55 -8.58
CA ARG A 16 13.10 14.81 -7.51
C ARG A 16 12.13 14.00 -6.65
N GLU A 17 10.97 14.56 -6.36
CA GLU A 17 9.93 13.91 -5.56
C GLU A 17 9.33 12.70 -6.27
N PHE A 18 9.00 12.88 -7.55
CA PHE A 18 8.53 11.78 -8.38
C PHE A 18 9.56 10.65 -8.46
N ARG A 19 10.84 10.98 -8.66
CA ARG A 19 11.94 9.99 -8.66
C ARG A 19 12.07 9.26 -7.33
N ALA A 20 11.93 9.97 -6.20
CA ALA A 20 11.95 9.34 -4.89
C ALA A 20 10.77 8.37 -4.70
N ALA A 21 9.55 8.79 -5.04
CA ALA A 21 8.36 7.95 -4.96
C ALA A 21 8.46 6.71 -5.87
N ALA A 22 8.93 6.90 -7.11
CA ALA A 22 9.15 5.80 -8.06
C ALA A 22 10.22 4.82 -7.56
N GLY A 23 11.32 5.33 -6.98
CA GLY A 23 12.36 4.49 -6.37
C GLY A 23 11.84 3.66 -5.19
N LEU A 24 11.02 4.26 -4.32
CA LEU A 24 10.38 3.54 -3.21
C LEU A 24 9.41 2.46 -3.71
N TYR A 25 8.61 2.77 -4.74
CA TYR A 25 7.73 1.79 -5.36
C TYR A 25 8.51 0.62 -5.97
N ALA A 26 9.55 0.91 -6.74
CA ALA A 26 10.38 -0.10 -7.40
C ALA A 26 11.08 -1.01 -6.37
N LEU A 27 11.61 -0.44 -5.29
CA LEU A 27 12.22 -1.21 -4.20
C LEU A 27 11.18 -2.10 -3.51
N ALA A 28 10.02 -1.53 -3.15
CA ALA A 28 8.93 -2.24 -2.49
C ALA A 28 8.38 -3.40 -3.35
N LEU A 29 8.29 -3.19 -4.66
CA LEU A 29 7.89 -4.20 -5.62
C LEU A 29 8.97 -5.27 -5.79
N GLY A 30 10.23 -4.87 -5.94
CA GLY A 30 11.36 -5.81 -6.07
C GLY A 30 11.45 -6.78 -4.90
N VAL A 31 11.34 -6.28 -3.67
CA VAL A 31 11.33 -7.15 -2.46
C VAL A 31 10.13 -8.10 -2.47
N ARG A 32 8.93 -7.63 -2.85
CA ARG A 32 7.73 -8.47 -2.92
C ARG A 32 7.82 -9.54 -3.99
N LEU A 33 8.35 -9.21 -5.17
CA LEU A 33 8.55 -10.17 -6.25
C LEU A 33 9.61 -11.21 -5.86
N ALA A 34 10.72 -10.78 -5.25
CA ALA A 34 11.74 -11.70 -4.74
C ALA A 34 11.13 -12.68 -3.73
N TYR A 35 10.36 -12.20 -2.76
CA TYR A 35 9.68 -13.06 -1.79
C TYR A 35 8.63 -13.98 -2.45
N LEU A 36 7.84 -13.45 -3.38
CA LEU A 36 6.83 -14.21 -4.12
C LEU A 36 7.47 -15.41 -4.84
N PHE A 37 8.53 -15.18 -5.60
CA PHE A 37 9.16 -16.23 -6.40
C PHE A 37 10.11 -17.14 -5.60
N ALA A 38 10.68 -16.66 -4.48
CA ALA A 38 11.58 -17.46 -3.66
C ALA A 38 10.85 -18.33 -2.63
N VAL A 39 9.66 -17.92 -2.16
CA VAL A 39 8.99 -18.54 -1.00
C VAL A 39 7.55 -18.96 -1.30
N VAL A 40 6.77 -18.10 -1.96
CA VAL A 40 5.31 -18.25 -2.02
C VAL A 40 4.85 -19.02 -3.26
N HIS A 41 5.44 -18.79 -4.42
CA HIS A 41 5.12 -19.52 -5.64
C HIS A 41 5.99 -20.79 -5.74
N PRO A 42 5.44 -21.98 -6.07
CA PRO A 42 4.11 -22.24 -6.61
C PRO A 42 3.06 -22.74 -5.58
N ALA A 43 3.18 -22.38 -4.29
CA ALA A 43 2.28 -22.89 -3.26
C ALA A 43 0.80 -22.60 -3.59
N PRO A 44 -0.12 -23.52 -3.28
CA PRO A 44 -1.56 -23.33 -3.51
C PRO A 44 -2.12 -22.17 -2.68
N LEU A 45 -3.34 -21.75 -3.00
CA LEU A 45 -4.06 -20.77 -2.19
C LEU A 45 -4.43 -21.37 -0.83
N VAL A 46 -4.19 -20.64 0.25
CA VAL A 46 -4.47 -21.09 1.63
C VAL A 46 -5.11 -19.99 2.46
N GLY A 47 -5.84 -20.39 3.51
CA GLY A 47 -6.49 -19.44 4.43
C GLY A 47 -7.61 -18.67 3.74
N ASP A 48 -7.54 -17.35 3.75
CA ASP A 48 -8.55 -16.45 3.17
C ASP A 48 -8.29 -16.10 1.70
N GLU A 49 -7.18 -16.53 1.10
CA GLU A 49 -6.89 -16.24 -0.31
C GLU A 49 -7.98 -16.73 -1.29
N PRO A 50 -8.57 -17.94 -1.14
CA PRO A 50 -9.65 -18.41 -2.02
C PRO A 50 -10.90 -17.53 -2.00
N ASP A 51 -11.23 -16.93 -0.84
CA ASP A 51 -12.40 -16.05 -0.68
C ASP A 51 -12.35 -14.81 -1.59
N PHE A 52 -11.16 -14.43 -2.07
CA PHE A 52 -10.99 -13.31 -3.02
C PHE A 52 -10.76 -13.80 -4.45
N PHE A 53 -10.13 -14.96 -4.60
CA PHE A 53 -9.83 -15.55 -5.91
C PHE A 53 -11.09 -16.06 -6.60
N ASP A 54 -11.91 -16.85 -5.92
CA ASP A 54 -13.06 -17.54 -6.53
C ASP A 54 -14.14 -16.54 -7.01
N PRO A 55 -14.55 -15.53 -6.22
CA PRO A 55 -15.48 -14.52 -6.73
C PRO A 55 -14.93 -13.73 -7.92
N ALA A 56 -13.62 -13.45 -7.95
CA ALA A 56 -12.99 -12.75 -9.07
C ALA A 56 -13.01 -13.60 -10.35
N ALA A 57 -12.70 -14.90 -10.25
CA ALA A 57 -12.79 -15.83 -11.36
C ALA A 57 -14.24 -16.01 -11.85
N ASN A 58 -15.19 -16.09 -10.92
CA ASN A 58 -16.63 -16.21 -11.23
C ASN A 58 -17.19 -14.95 -11.91
N LEU A 59 -16.74 -13.76 -11.50
CA LEU A 59 -17.11 -12.50 -12.15
C LEU A 59 -16.70 -12.49 -13.63
N VAL A 60 -15.46 -12.86 -13.95
CA VAL A 60 -14.99 -12.94 -15.35
C VAL A 60 -15.72 -14.00 -16.15
N ALA A 61 -16.10 -15.10 -15.50
CA ALA A 61 -16.89 -16.16 -16.13
C ALA A 61 -18.39 -15.82 -16.29
N GLY A 62 -18.83 -14.61 -15.91
CA GLY A 62 -20.23 -14.19 -16.01
C GLY A 62 -21.17 -14.83 -14.98
N ARG A 63 -20.64 -15.49 -13.95
CA ARG A 63 -21.41 -16.14 -12.88
C ARG A 63 -21.75 -15.20 -11.72
N GLY A 64 -21.40 -13.91 -11.86
CA GLY A 64 -21.60 -12.89 -10.84
C GLY A 64 -20.63 -13.01 -9.67
N TYR A 65 -20.88 -12.22 -8.63
CA TYR A 65 -20.10 -12.23 -7.38
C TYR A 65 -20.57 -13.36 -6.47
N SER A 66 -20.12 -14.56 -6.80
CA SER A 66 -20.56 -15.81 -6.17
C SER A 66 -19.35 -16.68 -5.82
N MET A 67 -19.50 -17.55 -4.84
CA MET A 67 -18.49 -18.56 -4.48
C MET A 67 -19.19 -19.77 -3.84
N VAL A 68 -18.46 -20.87 -3.70
CA VAL A 68 -18.88 -21.97 -2.83
C VAL A 68 -18.31 -21.66 -1.45
N PRO A 69 -19.12 -21.27 -0.45
CA PRO A 69 -18.59 -20.99 0.88
C PRO A 69 -17.88 -22.23 1.43
N GLN A 70 -16.72 -22.04 2.06
CA GLN A 70 -15.92 -23.14 2.59
C GLN A 70 -16.67 -23.99 3.64
N GLN A 71 -17.72 -23.41 4.25
CA GLN A 71 -18.59 -24.05 5.24
C GLN A 71 -19.91 -24.59 4.65
N SER A 72 -20.11 -24.50 3.33
CA SER A 72 -21.38 -24.89 2.70
C SER A 72 -21.46 -26.42 2.57
N PRO A 73 -22.44 -27.09 3.22
CA PRO A 73 -22.53 -28.55 3.21
C PRO A 73 -23.01 -29.13 1.87
N ASP A 74 -23.58 -28.30 1.00
CA ASP A 74 -24.13 -28.66 -0.30
C ASP A 74 -23.10 -28.56 -1.44
N GLY A 75 -21.97 -27.87 -1.23
CA GLY A 75 -20.98 -27.61 -2.28
C GLY A 75 -21.49 -26.75 -3.42
N VAL A 76 -22.61 -26.05 -3.23
CA VAL A 76 -23.27 -25.25 -4.27
C VAL A 76 -22.74 -23.81 -4.24
N MET A 77 -22.64 -23.22 -5.42
CA MET A 77 -22.22 -21.84 -5.59
C MET A 77 -23.38 -20.90 -5.25
N HIS A 78 -23.14 -19.97 -4.32
CA HIS A 78 -24.13 -18.98 -3.87
C HIS A 78 -23.61 -17.55 -4.08
N PRO A 79 -24.47 -16.58 -4.41
CA PRO A 79 -24.12 -15.17 -4.33
C PRO A 79 -23.61 -14.83 -2.93
N THR A 80 -22.50 -14.10 -2.83
CA THR A 80 -21.85 -13.82 -1.55
C THR A 80 -21.70 -12.32 -1.30
N ALA A 81 -21.80 -11.90 -0.05
CA ALA A 81 -21.44 -10.56 0.40
C ALA A 81 -20.44 -10.60 1.58
N ASN A 82 -19.80 -11.75 1.80
CA ASN A 82 -18.96 -11.98 2.98
C ASN A 82 -17.67 -11.16 2.97
N ARG A 83 -17.17 -10.80 1.77
CA ARG A 83 -16.00 -9.94 1.59
C ARG A 83 -16.36 -8.71 0.78
N PRO A 84 -15.74 -7.54 1.05
CA PRO A 84 -15.89 -6.36 0.21
C PRO A 84 -15.57 -6.70 -1.25
N PRO A 85 -16.38 -6.24 -2.22
CA PRO A 85 -16.20 -6.61 -3.63
C PRO A 85 -14.98 -5.96 -4.28
N GLY A 86 -14.44 -4.88 -3.70
CA GLY A 86 -13.35 -4.09 -4.28
C GLY A 86 -12.14 -4.92 -4.74
N PRO A 87 -11.49 -5.71 -3.85
CA PRO A 87 -10.36 -6.55 -4.21
C PRO A 87 -10.67 -7.55 -5.33
N ALA A 88 -11.84 -8.19 -5.28
CA ALA A 88 -12.25 -9.17 -6.27
C ALA A 88 -12.54 -8.52 -7.64
N VAL A 89 -13.09 -7.31 -7.68
CA VAL A 89 -13.29 -6.56 -8.93
C VAL A 89 -11.96 -6.18 -9.57
N VAL A 90 -10.97 -5.74 -8.77
CA VAL A 90 -9.62 -5.45 -9.26
C VAL A 90 -8.96 -6.71 -9.83
N LEU A 91 -9.07 -7.84 -9.12
CA LEU A 91 -8.58 -9.13 -9.58
C LEU A 91 -9.29 -9.61 -10.85
N ALA A 92 -10.62 -9.46 -10.92
CA ALA A 92 -11.41 -9.81 -12.10
C ALA A 92 -10.93 -9.02 -13.33
N GLY A 93 -10.59 -7.74 -13.17
CA GLY A 93 -9.98 -6.94 -14.23
C GLY A 93 -8.65 -7.53 -14.73
N ALA A 94 -7.79 -8.00 -13.82
CA ALA A 94 -6.54 -8.66 -14.20
C ALA A 94 -6.80 -10.03 -14.87
N PHE A 95 -7.74 -10.81 -14.36
CA PHE A 95 -8.12 -12.11 -14.92
C PHE A 95 -8.79 -12.00 -16.28
N ALA A 96 -9.50 -10.90 -16.57
CA ALA A 96 -10.07 -10.66 -17.89
C ALA A 96 -8.99 -10.49 -18.97
N VAL A 97 -7.80 -10.00 -18.60
CA VAL A 97 -6.68 -9.76 -19.53
C VAL A 97 -5.75 -10.97 -19.62
N PHE A 98 -5.39 -11.57 -18.48
CA PHE A 98 -4.35 -12.61 -18.41
C PHE A 98 -4.88 -14.02 -18.14
N GLY A 99 -6.19 -14.15 -17.90
CA GLY A 99 -6.82 -15.38 -17.43
C GLY A 99 -6.72 -15.57 -15.90
N PRO A 100 -7.63 -16.37 -15.31
CA PRO A 100 -7.61 -16.68 -13.90
C PRO A 100 -6.42 -17.61 -13.56
N SER A 101 -5.48 -17.11 -12.77
CA SER A 101 -4.38 -17.92 -12.23
C SER A 101 -3.88 -17.38 -10.90
N VAL A 102 -3.39 -18.27 -10.04
CA VAL A 102 -2.83 -17.91 -8.72
C VAL A 102 -1.67 -16.91 -8.87
N LEU A 103 -0.83 -17.09 -9.89
CA LEU A 103 0.28 -16.19 -10.16
C LEU A 103 -0.20 -14.79 -10.52
N VAL A 104 -1.19 -14.65 -11.40
CA VAL A 104 -1.77 -13.35 -11.76
C VAL A 104 -2.38 -12.66 -10.54
N ALA A 105 -3.07 -13.40 -9.69
CA ALA A 105 -3.65 -12.85 -8.45
C ALA A 105 -2.57 -12.28 -7.52
N ARG A 106 -1.52 -13.08 -7.26
CA ARG A 106 -0.40 -12.67 -6.39
C ARG A 106 0.39 -11.51 -6.97
N LEU A 107 0.63 -11.48 -8.28
CA LEU A 107 1.28 -10.35 -8.95
C LEU A 107 0.45 -9.07 -8.84
N THR A 108 -0.87 -9.18 -9.03
CA THR A 108 -1.79 -8.03 -8.90
C THR A 108 -1.75 -7.47 -7.47
N CYS A 109 -1.80 -8.34 -6.45
CA CYS A 109 -1.64 -7.94 -5.05
C CYS A 109 -0.27 -7.32 -4.77
N ALA A 110 0.82 -7.87 -5.31
CA ALA A 110 2.17 -7.32 -5.13
C ALA A 110 2.29 -5.92 -5.75
N LEU A 111 1.73 -5.69 -6.94
CA LEU A 111 1.70 -4.39 -7.61
C LEU A 111 0.90 -3.36 -6.82
N ALA A 112 -0.30 -3.73 -6.36
CA ALA A 112 -1.16 -2.86 -5.57
C ALA A 112 -0.55 -2.53 -4.20
N ALA A 113 -0.05 -3.52 -3.47
CA ALA A 113 0.55 -3.34 -2.15
C ALA A 113 1.83 -2.50 -2.19
N SER A 114 2.58 -2.53 -3.31
CA SER A 114 3.78 -1.71 -3.49
C SER A 114 3.47 -0.20 -3.53
N ALA A 115 2.24 0.19 -3.87
CA ALA A 115 1.81 1.58 -3.86
C ALA A 115 1.75 2.19 -2.45
N ALA A 116 1.69 1.37 -1.39
CA ALA A 116 1.68 1.86 -0.02
C ALA A 116 2.96 2.65 0.35
N ALA A 117 4.13 2.23 -0.15
CA ALA A 117 5.40 2.88 0.15
C ALA A 117 5.47 4.36 -0.31
N PRO A 118 5.22 4.70 -1.60
CA PRO A 118 5.18 6.09 -2.03
C PRO A 118 4.02 6.89 -1.40
N LEU A 119 2.88 6.26 -1.08
CA LEU A 119 1.77 6.93 -0.41
C LEU A 119 2.16 7.37 1.01
N VAL A 120 2.80 6.49 1.79
CA VAL A 120 3.31 6.83 3.13
C VAL A 120 4.36 7.93 3.04
N TYR A 121 5.27 7.88 2.06
CA TYR A 121 6.22 8.96 1.80
C TYR A 121 5.53 10.31 1.53
N ALA A 122 4.49 10.33 0.70
CA ALA A 122 3.74 11.55 0.40
C ALA A 122 3.01 12.10 1.63
N VAL A 123 2.37 11.24 2.43
CA VAL A 123 1.64 11.63 3.65
C VAL A 123 2.61 12.16 4.71
N THR A 124 3.69 11.43 5.00
CA THR A 124 4.69 11.83 6.01
C THR A 124 5.34 13.16 5.65
N LYS A 125 5.64 13.39 4.36
CA LYS A 125 6.14 14.67 3.88
C LYS A 125 5.14 15.81 4.07
N ARG A 126 3.85 15.57 3.80
CA ARG A 126 2.79 16.58 3.97
C ARG A 126 2.63 16.98 5.44
N ILE A 127 2.76 16.03 6.36
CA ILE A 127 2.66 16.27 7.80
C ILE A 127 3.94 16.93 8.35
N GLY A 128 5.12 16.40 7.99
CA GLY A 128 6.41 16.90 8.45
C GLY A 128 6.87 18.23 7.84
N GLY A 129 6.24 18.66 6.73
CA GLY A 129 6.48 19.94 6.07
C GLY A 129 5.64 21.12 6.58
N GLY A 130 4.74 20.89 7.55
CA GLY A 130 4.03 21.98 8.21
C GLY A 130 5.00 22.91 8.95
N PRO A 131 4.71 24.23 9.03
CA PRO A 131 5.58 25.14 9.77
C PRO A 131 5.77 24.63 11.19
N ARG A 132 7.01 24.27 11.55
CA ARG A 132 7.37 24.06 12.96
C ARG A 132 6.89 25.30 13.70
N PRO A 133 6.04 25.20 14.73
CA PRO A 133 5.67 26.36 15.51
C PRO A 133 6.96 27.00 16.04
N ARG A 134 7.34 28.15 15.46
CA ARG A 134 8.51 28.95 15.85
C ARG A 134 8.36 29.55 17.25
N SER A 135 7.23 29.32 17.89
CA SER A 135 6.93 29.68 19.26
C SER A 135 6.59 28.42 20.07
N ALA A 136 7.57 27.58 20.35
CA ALA A 136 7.56 26.95 21.66
C ALA A 136 7.80 28.10 22.66
N PRO A 137 6.83 28.50 23.49
CA PRO A 137 7.03 29.59 24.43
C PRO A 137 8.27 29.27 25.29
N ALA A 138 9.17 30.24 25.42
CA ALA A 138 10.43 30.16 26.16
C ALA A 138 10.28 29.78 27.65
N ARG A 139 9.06 29.49 28.12
CA ARG A 139 8.69 29.15 29.49
C ARG A 139 9.26 27.82 30.00
N TRP A 140 9.73 26.93 29.12
CA TRP A 140 10.26 25.62 29.53
C TRP A 140 11.78 25.57 29.78
N ARG A 141 12.52 26.67 29.53
CA ARG A 141 13.96 26.71 29.83
C ARG A 141 14.30 27.11 31.27
N ALA A 142 13.31 27.47 32.10
CA ALA A 142 13.54 27.93 33.47
C ALA A 142 13.47 26.81 34.54
N PHE A 143 12.99 25.61 34.20
CA PHE A 143 12.72 24.57 35.21
C PHE A 143 13.91 23.65 35.53
N THR A 144 15.00 23.69 34.77
CA THR A 144 16.17 22.81 34.97
C THR A 144 17.32 23.45 35.74
N ARG A 145 17.15 24.64 36.34
CA ARG A 145 18.23 25.35 37.09
C ARG A 145 17.97 25.59 38.59
N ARG A 146 16.90 25.06 39.18
CA ARG A 146 16.68 25.11 40.65
C ARG A 146 16.50 23.71 41.20
N GLY A 147 17.60 23.09 41.61
CA GLY A 147 17.60 21.78 42.25
C GLY A 147 18.96 21.42 42.82
N SER A 148 19.57 22.31 43.61
CA SER A 148 20.78 21.97 44.37
C SER A 148 20.95 22.89 45.58
N THR A 149 20.08 22.71 46.57
CA THR A 149 20.38 22.97 47.99
C THR A 149 19.29 22.29 48.81
N ILE A 150 19.58 21.09 49.30
CA ILE A 150 18.90 20.52 50.46
C ILE A 150 19.90 20.66 51.62
N PRO A 151 19.49 21.22 52.77
CA PRO A 151 20.33 21.37 53.96
C PRO A 151 20.67 20.03 54.63
#